data_AF-A0A679FJG6-F1
#
_entry.id   AF-A0A679FJG6-F1
#
_cell.length_a   1.000
_cell.length_b   1.000
_cell.length_c   1.000
_cell.angle_alpha   90.00
_cell.angle_beta   90.00
_cell.angle_gamma   90.00
#
_symmetry.space_group_name_H-M   'P 1'
#
loop_
_entity.id
_entity.type
_entity.pdbx_description
1 polymer ?
#
loop_
_entity_poly.entity_id
_entity_poly.type
_entity_poly.pdbx_seq_one_letter_code
_entity_poly.pdbx_strand_id
1 'polypeptide(L)'
;MKSWLIAGLLSLLFPGLGQIYNRQTSKGLVLMLLQFVFILVGILTMGFLGAPAVILWIWGIVDAIINAQKRDRQNMKQPFTTSDKSLYVYVELGIGAVIAIVLVFLVWKIGTGIYCEPHPDKKVVKEDAVQYLTEKYEQEFEITKVKFNCYPYNTFEIKAYSLNNPDVTITMYAPSTGDEFSDDYISKLWDKESKEELKPLVEKFYPESPPFRADIIINRDAIDKLQKSTKVPSLKQARKHYINEMTLSFELVLFKKLTQENRQVEMKKVFDLIQQLKETGIPRIGITISYYNPKLEKKGREVLEDVSHKFWDELQYYLRIEAEDIPSIQTAEDVTKYLKKIND
;
A
#
# COMPACT_ATOMS: atom_id res chain seq x y z
N MET A 1 -21.17 -13.89 37.14
CA MET A 1 -21.80 -12.86 36.28
C MET A 1 -23.29 -13.11 36.18
N LYS A 2 -24.14 -12.07 36.05
CA LYS A 2 -25.59 -12.26 35.86
C LYS A 2 -25.85 -12.97 34.53
N SER A 3 -26.79 -13.91 34.49
CA SER A 3 -27.00 -14.79 33.33
C SER A 3 -27.36 -14.04 32.04
N TRP A 4 -28.09 -12.93 32.16
CA TRP A 4 -28.43 -12.09 31.02
C TRP A 4 -27.23 -11.38 30.40
N LEU A 5 -26.20 -11.05 31.19
CA LEU A 5 -24.95 -10.50 30.66
C LEU A 5 -24.20 -11.56 29.85
N ILE A 6 -24.13 -12.80 30.34
CA ILE A 6 -23.50 -13.92 29.63
C ILE A 6 -24.22 -14.18 28.31
N ALA A 7 -25.55 -14.25 28.32
CA ALA A 7 -26.36 -14.44 27.11
C ALA A 7 -26.14 -13.31 26.09
N GLY A 8 -26.10 -12.06 26.55
CA GLY A 8 -25.84 -10.89 25.71
C GLY A 8 -24.44 -10.92 25.08
N LEU A 9 -23.40 -11.23 25.87
CA LEU A 9 -22.02 -11.34 25.37
C LEU A 9 -21.87 -12.48 24.36
N LEU A 10 -22.52 -13.63 24.61
CA LEU A 10 -22.52 -14.74 23.65
C LEU A 10 -23.19 -14.34 22.33
N SER A 11 -24.36 -13.68 22.35
CA SER A 11 -25.00 -13.16 21.14
C SER A 11 -24.25 -12.00 20.49
N LEU A 12 -23.46 -11.25 21.25
CA LEU A 12 -22.56 -10.23 20.72
C LEU A 12 -21.43 -10.86 19.91
N LEU A 13 -20.87 -11.99 20.37
CA LEU A 13 -19.87 -12.75 19.62
C LEU A 13 -20.46 -13.32 18.32
N PHE A 14 -21.63 -13.96 18.39
CA PHE A 14 -22.35 -14.42 17.21
C PHE A 14 -23.85 -14.60 17.49
N PRO A 15 -24.76 -14.07 16.63
CA PRO A 15 -26.19 -14.26 16.78
C PRO A 15 -26.58 -15.73 16.91
N GLY A 16 -27.34 -16.07 17.96
CA GLY A 16 -27.81 -17.43 18.24
C GLY A 16 -27.09 -18.12 19.40
N LEU A 17 -25.86 -17.74 19.76
CA LEU A 17 -25.15 -18.34 20.90
C LEU A 17 -25.84 -18.03 22.24
N GLY A 18 -26.32 -16.80 22.43
CA GLY A 18 -27.07 -16.43 23.64
C GLY A 18 -28.41 -17.17 23.75
N GLN A 19 -29.07 -17.47 22.62
CA GLN A 19 -30.28 -18.28 22.58
C GLN A 19 -30.00 -19.74 22.94
N ILE A 20 -28.89 -20.32 22.47
CA ILE A 20 -28.44 -21.67 22.88
C ILE A 20 -28.14 -21.70 24.38
N TYR A 21 -27.43 -20.70 24.92
CA TYR A 21 -27.22 -20.57 26.38
C TYR A 21 -28.54 -20.49 27.15
N ASN A 22 -29.56 -19.88 26.57
CA ASN A 22 -30.91 -19.79 27.12
C ASN A 22 -31.75 -21.06 26.91
N ARG A 23 -31.18 -22.15 26.36
CA ARG A 23 -31.86 -23.40 26.01
C ARG A 23 -32.92 -23.27 24.92
N GLN A 24 -32.79 -22.24 24.09
CA GLN A 24 -33.59 -22.03 22.89
C GLN A 24 -32.78 -22.45 21.66
N THR A 25 -32.30 -23.69 21.64
CA THR A 25 -31.30 -24.19 20.68
C THR A 25 -31.79 -24.11 19.23
N SER A 26 -33.03 -24.50 18.95
CA SER A 26 -33.64 -24.37 17.61
C SER A 26 -33.67 -22.92 17.14
N LYS A 27 -34.07 -21.99 18.01
CA LYS A 27 -34.10 -20.55 17.72
C LYS A 27 -32.68 -20.01 17.49
N GLY A 28 -31.71 -20.46 18.27
CA GLY A 28 -30.30 -20.11 18.09
C GLY A 28 -29.76 -20.54 16.74
N LEU A 29 -30.01 -21.79 16.32
CA LEU A 29 -29.59 -22.30 15.01
C LEU A 29 -30.27 -21.56 13.85
N VAL A 30 -31.57 -21.25 13.95
CA VAL A 30 -32.28 -20.46 12.94
C VAL A 30 -31.67 -19.05 12.83
N LEU A 31 -31.34 -18.42 13.96
CA LEU A 31 -30.67 -17.12 13.96
C LEU A 31 -29.30 -17.16 13.29
N MET A 32 -28.50 -18.20 13.57
CA MET A 32 -27.20 -18.38 12.94
C MET A 32 -27.32 -18.53 11.42
N LEU A 33 -28.28 -19.32 10.95
CA LEU A 33 -28.53 -19.52 9.52
C LEU A 33 -29.02 -18.24 8.83
N LEU A 34 -29.97 -17.52 9.43
CA LEU A 34 -30.46 -16.25 8.89
C LEU A 34 -29.35 -15.20 8.83
N GLN A 35 -28.51 -15.13 9.87
CA GLN A 35 -27.36 -14.25 9.89
C GLN A 35 -26.40 -14.56 8.74
N PHE A 36 -26.09 -15.84 8.53
CA PHE A 36 -25.25 -16.30 7.42
C PHE A 36 -25.82 -15.87 6.06
N VAL A 37 -27.13 -16.10 5.84
CA VAL A 37 -27.81 -15.72 4.59
C VAL A 37 -27.77 -14.20 4.37
N PHE A 38 -28.07 -13.38 5.38
CA PHE A 38 -28.04 -11.93 5.21
C PHE A 38 -26.63 -11.38 4.97
N ILE A 39 -25.61 -11.95 5.61
CA ILE A 39 -24.23 -11.57 5.31
C ILE A 39 -23.87 -11.95 3.87
N LEU A 40 -24.25 -13.14 3.41
CA LEU A 40 -24.00 -13.59 2.04
C LEU A 40 -24.70 -12.71 1.00
N VAL A 41 -25.95 -12.31 1.25
CA VAL A 41 -26.68 -11.33 0.43
C VAL A 41 -26.00 -9.96 0.44
N GLY A 42 -25.52 -9.52 1.61
CA GLY A 42 -24.73 -8.30 1.74
C GLY A 42 -23.46 -8.36 0.89
N ILE A 43 -22.72 -9.47 0.93
CA ILE A 43 -21.55 -9.70 0.07
C ILE A 43 -21.96 -9.61 -1.40
N LEU A 44 -22.90 -10.43 -1.86
CA LEU A 44 -23.31 -10.47 -3.29
C LEU A 44 -23.80 -9.12 -3.84
N THR A 45 -24.32 -8.25 -2.97
CA THR A 45 -24.85 -6.93 -3.36
C THR A 45 -23.88 -5.79 -3.09
N MET A 46 -22.58 -6.07 -2.88
CA MET A 46 -21.55 -5.09 -2.53
C MET A 46 -21.95 -4.20 -1.33
N GLY A 47 -22.67 -4.77 -0.37
CA GLY A 47 -23.13 -4.12 0.84
C GLY A 47 -24.52 -3.46 0.76
N PHE A 48 -25.12 -3.31 -0.43
CA PHE A 48 -26.41 -2.62 -0.60
C PHE A 48 -27.54 -3.24 0.24
N LEU A 49 -27.59 -4.57 0.33
CA LEU A 49 -28.57 -5.31 1.15
C LEU A 49 -27.98 -5.91 2.42
N GLY A 50 -26.88 -5.35 2.96
CA GLY A 50 -26.23 -5.85 4.17
C GLY A 50 -26.90 -5.41 5.49
N ALA A 51 -27.72 -4.34 5.47
CA ALA A 51 -28.36 -3.78 6.67
C ALA A 51 -29.22 -4.78 7.49
N PRO A 52 -29.99 -5.71 6.89
CA PRO A 52 -30.73 -6.73 7.62
C PRO A 52 -29.86 -7.59 8.55
N ALA A 53 -28.59 -7.86 8.18
CA ALA A 53 -27.66 -8.61 9.03
C ALA A 53 -27.34 -7.88 10.33
N VAL A 54 -27.21 -6.54 10.28
CA VAL A 54 -26.95 -5.71 11.47
C VAL A 54 -28.19 -5.64 12.35
N ILE A 55 -29.37 -5.47 11.75
CA ILE A 55 -30.65 -5.43 12.47
C ILE A 55 -30.90 -6.76 13.20
N LEU A 56 -30.69 -7.89 12.51
CA LEU A 56 -30.84 -9.23 13.09
C LEU A 56 -29.85 -9.46 14.24
N TRP A 57 -28.62 -8.96 14.11
CA TRP A 57 -27.60 -9.07 15.16
C TRP A 57 -28.01 -8.32 16.44
N ILE A 58 -28.41 -7.05 16.31
CA ILE A 58 -28.89 -6.24 17.44
C ILE A 58 -30.11 -6.89 18.08
N TRP A 59 -31.08 -7.33 17.26
CA TRP A 59 -32.26 -8.03 17.75
C TRP A 59 -31.91 -9.31 18.51
N GLY A 60 -30.96 -10.11 18.00
CA GLY A 60 -30.49 -11.33 18.63
C GLY A 60 -29.83 -11.10 20.01
N ILE A 61 -29.14 -9.99 20.19
CA ILE A 61 -28.57 -9.59 21.50
C ILE A 61 -29.69 -9.24 22.48
N VAL A 62 -30.62 -8.37 22.08
CA VAL A 62 -31.74 -7.94 22.93
C VAL A 62 -32.62 -9.13 23.32
N ASP A 63 -32.94 -9.99 22.36
CA ASP A 63 -33.72 -11.20 22.58
C ASP A 63 -33.03 -12.16 23.56
N ALA A 64 -31.71 -12.36 23.45
CA ALA A 64 -30.97 -13.20 24.38
C ALA A 64 -30.98 -12.65 25.81
N ILE A 65 -30.85 -11.34 25.98
CA ILE A 65 -30.90 -10.68 27.29
C ILE A 65 -32.29 -10.85 27.92
N ILE A 66 -33.35 -10.54 27.18
CA ILE A 66 -34.73 -10.60 27.67
C ILE A 66 -35.11 -12.03 28.06
N ASN A 67 -34.76 -13.02 27.24
CA ASN A 67 -35.09 -14.41 27.50
C ASN A 67 -34.28 -14.99 28.67
N ALA A 68 -33.03 -14.57 28.85
CA ALA A 68 -32.25 -14.93 30.04
C ALA A 68 -32.89 -14.42 31.33
N GLN A 69 -33.37 -13.16 31.34
CA GLN A 69 -34.08 -12.59 32.49
C GLN A 69 -35.42 -13.30 32.77
N LYS A 70 -36.16 -13.69 31.72
CA LYS A 70 -37.40 -14.46 31.86
C LYS A 70 -37.13 -15.84 32.47
N ARG A 71 -36.10 -16.55 31.98
CA ARG A 71 -35.67 -17.85 32.50
C ARG A 71 -35.25 -17.76 33.97
N ASP A 72 -34.42 -16.79 34.32
CA ASP A 72 -33.95 -16.61 35.70
C ASP A 72 -35.14 -16.33 36.64
N ARG A 73 -36.14 -15.53 36.20
CA ARG A 73 -37.39 -15.31 36.94
C ARG A 73 -38.26 -16.55 37.10
N GLN A 74 -38.30 -17.43 36.10
CA GLN A 74 -39.06 -18.69 36.17
C GLN A 74 -38.38 -19.71 37.08
N ASN A 75 -37.05 -19.84 37.00
CA ASN A 75 -36.28 -20.73 37.86
C ASN A 75 -36.34 -20.32 39.35
N MET A 76 -36.50 -19.02 39.65
CA MET A 76 -36.75 -18.55 41.02
C MET A 76 -38.12 -18.97 41.57
N LYS A 77 -39.11 -19.23 40.71
CA LYS A 77 -40.46 -19.66 41.12
C LYS A 77 -40.58 -21.18 41.32
N GLN A 78 -39.75 -21.98 40.66
CA GLN A 78 -39.67 -23.43 40.81
C GLN A 78 -38.21 -23.91 40.65
N PRO A 79 -37.46 -24.10 41.74
CA PRO A 79 -36.06 -24.53 41.66
C PRO A 79 -35.97 -25.99 41.18
N PHE A 80 -35.43 -26.19 39.98
CA PHE A 80 -35.18 -27.51 39.39
C PHE A 80 -33.87 -28.11 39.96
N THR A 81 -33.82 -29.43 40.17
CA THR A 81 -32.61 -30.16 40.59
C THR A 81 -31.55 -30.14 39.47
N THR A 82 -30.32 -29.75 39.82
CA THR A 82 -29.38 -29.03 38.93
C THR A 82 -28.14 -29.80 38.45
N SER A 83 -28.10 -31.13 38.53
CA SER A 83 -26.85 -31.86 38.21
C SER A 83 -26.68 -32.16 36.72
N ASP A 84 -27.57 -32.97 36.11
CA ASP A 84 -27.30 -33.52 34.76
C ASP A 84 -27.56 -32.56 33.60
N LYS A 85 -28.43 -31.55 33.77
CA LYS A 85 -28.83 -30.62 32.69
C LYS A 85 -27.88 -29.45 32.46
N SER A 86 -26.81 -29.32 33.25
CA SER A 86 -25.82 -28.25 33.12
C SER A 86 -24.79 -28.58 32.03
N LEU A 87 -24.30 -29.82 32.00
CA LEU A 87 -23.31 -30.32 31.03
C LEU A 87 -23.82 -30.21 29.59
N TYR A 88 -25.09 -30.57 29.33
CA TYR A 88 -25.69 -30.47 27.99
C TYR A 88 -25.66 -29.06 27.41
N VAL A 89 -25.84 -28.02 28.23
CA VAL A 89 -25.80 -26.63 27.76
C VAL A 89 -24.40 -26.25 27.29
N TYR A 90 -23.35 -26.69 27.99
CA TYR A 90 -21.97 -26.43 27.59
C TYR A 90 -21.59 -27.21 26.33
N VAL A 91 -22.10 -28.43 26.16
CA VAL A 91 -21.92 -29.22 24.93
C VAL A 91 -22.62 -28.54 23.75
N GLU A 92 -23.89 -28.14 23.90
CA GLU A 92 -24.63 -27.42 22.85
C GLU A 92 -23.97 -26.08 22.50
N LEU A 93 -23.44 -25.35 23.48
CA LEU A 93 -22.68 -24.14 23.24
C LEU A 93 -21.36 -24.42 22.52
N GLY A 94 -20.65 -25.49 22.88
CA GLY A 94 -19.44 -25.92 22.17
C GLY A 94 -19.73 -26.21 20.70
N ILE A 95 -20.79 -26.98 20.42
CA ILE A 95 -21.25 -27.27 19.05
C ILE A 95 -21.67 -25.97 18.34
N GLY A 96 -22.45 -25.11 18.99
CA GLY A 96 -22.88 -23.83 18.44
C GLY A 96 -21.70 -22.90 18.13
N ALA A 97 -20.65 -22.89 18.95
CA ALA A 97 -19.45 -22.10 18.71
C ALA A 97 -18.67 -22.64 17.51
N VAL A 98 -18.54 -23.97 17.37
CA VAL A 98 -17.94 -24.59 16.18
C VAL A 98 -18.71 -24.23 14.92
N ILE A 99 -20.05 -24.31 14.95
CA ILE A 99 -20.90 -23.89 13.83
C ILE A 99 -20.66 -22.42 13.49
N ALA A 100 -20.66 -21.52 14.48
CA ALA A 100 -20.40 -20.10 14.27
C ALA A 100 -19.03 -19.85 13.60
N ILE A 101 -17.97 -20.53 14.06
CA ILE A 101 -16.63 -20.45 13.46
C ILE A 101 -16.65 -20.93 12.00
N VAL A 102 -17.31 -22.06 11.73
CA VAL A 102 -17.45 -22.60 10.36
C VAL A 102 -18.19 -21.61 9.47
N LEU A 103 -19.29 -21.02 9.93
CA LEU A 103 -20.06 -20.03 9.17
C LEU A 103 -19.24 -18.77 8.88
N VAL A 104 -18.49 -18.24 9.86
CA VAL A 104 -17.59 -17.11 9.67
C VAL A 104 -16.51 -17.44 8.63
N PHE A 105 -15.90 -18.62 8.72
CA PHE A 105 -14.90 -19.07 7.77
C PHE A 105 -15.47 -19.23 6.36
N LEU A 106 -16.68 -19.78 6.22
CA LEU A 106 -17.37 -19.93 4.93
C LEU A 106 -17.69 -18.57 4.31
N VAL A 107 -18.24 -17.63 5.08
CA VAL A 107 -18.50 -16.25 4.64
C VAL A 107 -17.21 -15.61 4.15
N TRP A 108 -16.13 -15.72 4.93
CA TRP A 108 -14.84 -15.14 4.56
C TRP A 108 -14.29 -15.77 3.28
N LYS A 109 -14.31 -17.11 3.17
CA LYS A 109 -13.90 -17.84 1.98
C LYS A 109 -14.69 -17.43 0.74
N ILE A 110 -16.03 -17.41 0.83
CA ILE A 110 -16.92 -17.02 -0.27
C ILE A 110 -16.65 -15.57 -0.67
N GLY A 111 -16.59 -14.64 0.29
CA GLY A 111 -16.29 -13.24 0.00
C GLY A 111 -14.93 -13.04 -0.67
N THR A 112 -13.88 -13.70 -0.17
CA THR A 112 -12.55 -13.63 -0.81
C THR A 112 -12.50 -14.33 -2.16
N GLY A 113 -13.25 -15.40 -2.39
CA GLY A 113 -13.31 -16.05 -3.70
C GLY A 113 -13.99 -15.15 -4.73
N ILE A 114 -15.13 -14.54 -4.36
CA ILE A 114 -15.88 -13.67 -5.26
C ILE A 114 -15.09 -12.41 -5.64
N TYR A 115 -14.36 -11.82 -4.69
CA TYR A 115 -13.70 -10.52 -4.91
C TYR A 115 -12.21 -10.58 -5.14
N CYS A 116 -11.53 -11.62 -4.65
CA CYS A 116 -10.06 -11.70 -4.64
C CYS A 116 -9.50 -12.88 -5.43
N GLU A 117 -10.31 -13.55 -6.25
CA GLU A 117 -9.81 -14.50 -7.23
C GLU A 117 -9.31 -13.74 -8.48
N PRO A 118 -8.05 -13.92 -8.90
CA PRO A 118 -7.51 -13.22 -10.04
C PRO A 118 -8.18 -13.71 -11.32
N HIS A 119 -8.83 -12.80 -12.03
CA HIS A 119 -9.30 -13.03 -13.40
C HIS A 119 -8.67 -11.98 -14.31
N PRO A 120 -8.01 -12.36 -15.43
CA PRO A 120 -7.69 -13.73 -15.85
C PRO A 120 -6.60 -14.40 -14.97
N ASP A 121 -6.29 -15.68 -15.24
CA ASP A 121 -5.22 -16.41 -14.53
C ASP A 121 -3.86 -15.68 -14.68
N LYS A 122 -3.04 -15.68 -13.63
CA LYS A 122 -1.73 -15.02 -13.62
C LYS A 122 -0.81 -15.46 -14.76
N LYS A 123 -0.95 -16.68 -15.28
CA LYS A 123 -0.19 -17.18 -16.45
C LYS A 123 -0.60 -16.45 -17.72
N VAL A 124 -1.90 -16.27 -17.93
CA VAL A 124 -2.44 -15.52 -19.07
C VAL A 124 -1.97 -14.07 -19.00
N VAL A 125 -2.10 -13.43 -17.82
CA VAL A 125 -1.58 -12.07 -17.60
C VAL A 125 -0.09 -11.96 -17.89
N LYS A 126 0.70 -12.98 -17.54
CA LYS A 126 2.14 -13.02 -17.84
C LYS A 126 2.40 -13.05 -19.34
N GLU A 127 1.69 -13.90 -20.08
CA GLU A 127 1.83 -14.04 -21.55
C GLU A 127 1.41 -12.75 -22.25
N ASP A 128 0.26 -12.19 -21.89
CA ASP A 128 -0.25 -10.92 -22.43
C ASP A 128 0.69 -9.75 -22.14
N ALA A 129 1.30 -9.71 -20.94
CA ALA A 129 2.26 -8.67 -20.57
C ALA A 129 3.55 -8.74 -21.38
N VAL A 130 4.07 -9.96 -21.66
CA VAL A 130 5.22 -10.14 -22.56
C VAL A 130 4.87 -9.64 -23.95
N GLN A 131 3.73 -10.08 -24.49
CA GLN A 131 3.28 -9.68 -25.81
C GLN A 131 3.12 -8.15 -25.91
N TYR A 132 2.44 -7.53 -24.96
CA TYR A 132 2.26 -6.07 -24.88
C TYR A 132 3.59 -5.32 -24.94
N LEU A 133 4.55 -5.67 -24.08
CA LEU A 133 5.83 -4.96 -24.03
C LEU A 133 6.63 -5.17 -25.32
N THR A 134 6.66 -6.41 -25.83
CA THR A 134 7.42 -6.74 -27.04
C THR A 134 6.86 -6.09 -28.28
N GLU A 135 5.53 -6.07 -28.45
CA GLU A 135 4.89 -5.36 -29.56
C GLU A 135 5.06 -3.85 -29.45
N LYS A 136 4.89 -3.30 -28.23
CA LYS A 136 4.97 -1.85 -28.00
C LYS A 136 6.37 -1.30 -28.22
N TYR A 137 7.41 -2.01 -27.78
CA TYR A 137 8.78 -1.49 -27.77
C TYR A 137 9.73 -2.16 -28.76
N GLU A 138 9.23 -3.11 -29.57
CA GLU A 138 10.01 -3.83 -30.58
C GLU A 138 11.29 -4.49 -29.98
N GLN A 139 11.19 -5.01 -28.75
CA GLN A 139 12.31 -5.65 -28.04
C GLN A 139 11.84 -6.74 -27.07
N GLU A 140 12.75 -7.58 -26.61
CA GLU A 140 12.43 -8.69 -25.72
C GLU A 140 12.44 -8.28 -24.23
N PHE A 141 11.49 -8.84 -23.48
CA PHE A 141 11.33 -8.63 -22.05
C PHE A 141 11.08 -9.94 -21.32
N GLU A 142 11.49 -9.98 -20.05
CA GLU A 142 11.17 -11.10 -19.16
C GLU A 142 10.35 -10.63 -17.96
N ILE A 143 9.24 -11.32 -17.70
CA ILE A 143 8.41 -11.10 -16.52
C ILE A 143 8.92 -11.93 -15.34
N THR A 144 9.37 -11.25 -14.30
CA THR A 144 9.91 -11.85 -13.08
C THR A 144 8.85 -12.10 -12.02
N LYS A 145 7.79 -11.29 -11.98
CA LYS A 145 6.74 -11.39 -10.95
C LYS A 145 5.40 -10.90 -11.46
N VAL A 146 4.35 -11.65 -11.13
CA VAL A 146 2.94 -11.26 -11.30
C VAL A 146 2.24 -11.35 -9.95
N LYS A 147 1.82 -10.20 -9.42
CA LYS A 147 1.12 -10.09 -8.14
C LYS A 147 -0.28 -9.53 -8.39
N PHE A 148 -1.30 -10.22 -7.88
CA PHE A 148 -2.66 -9.71 -7.90
C PHE A 148 -2.95 -8.95 -6.60
N ASN A 149 -3.38 -7.70 -6.72
CA ASN A 149 -3.80 -6.84 -5.62
C ASN A 149 -5.32 -6.71 -5.66
N CYS A 150 -6.01 -7.51 -4.82
CA CYS A 150 -7.47 -7.51 -4.75
C CYS A 150 -8.04 -6.14 -4.33
N TYR A 151 -7.68 -5.65 -3.14
CA TYR A 151 -8.22 -4.39 -2.64
C TYR A 151 -7.21 -3.23 -2.76
N PRO A 152 -7.62 -2.01 -3.16
CA PRO A 152 -8.98 -1.58 -3.52
C PRO A 152 -9.29 -1.62 -5.04
N TYR A 153 -8.31 -1.92 -5.89
CA TYR A 153 -8.42 -1.67 -7.34
C TYR A 153 -8.52 -2.93 -8.22
N ASN A 154 -8.40 -4.14 -7.66
CA ASN A 154 -8.35 -5.39 -8.44
C ASN A 154 -7.38 -5.30 -9.63
N THR A 155 -6.10 -5.07 -9.35
CA THR A 155 -5.07 -4.89 -10.38
C THR A 155 -3.95 -5.92 -10.25
N PHE A 156 -3.39 -6.33 -11.38
CA PHE A 156 -2.12 -7.02 -11.43
C PHE A 156 -1.00 -5.99 -11.41
N GLU A 157 -0.08 -6.14 -10.46
CA GLU A 157 1.22 -5.50 -10.47
C GLU A 157 2.23 -6.51 -11.02
N ILE A 158 2.87 -6.14 -12.12
CA ILE A 158 3.75 -6.98 -12.91
C ILE A 158 5.13 -6.36 -12.89
N LYS A 159 6.16 -7.17 -12.61
CA LYS A 159 7.57 -6.74 -12.69
C LYS A 159 8.24 -7.40 -13.88
N ALA A 160 8.93 -6.59 -14.66
CA ALA A 160 9.63 -7.03 -15.86
C ALA A 160 11.02 -6.38 -15.96
N TYR A 161 11.88 -6.94 -16.81
CA TYR A 161 13.10 -6.27 -17.25
C TYR A 161 13.24 -6.41 -18.76
N SER A 162 13.85 -5.38 -19.39
CA SER A 162 14.22 -5.43 -20.80
C SER A 162 15.51 -6.24 -20.95
N LEU A 163 15.58 -7.13 -21.94
CA LEU A 163 16.84 -7.86 -22.20
C LEU A 163 17.95 -6.93 -22.72
N ASN A 164 17.60 -5.79 -23.30
CA ASN A 164 18.55 -4.76 -23.71
C ASN A 164 19.04 -3.90 -22.53
N ASN A 165 18.23 -3.79 -21.47
CA ASN A 165 18.51 -3.00 -20.28
C ASN A 165 18.14 -3.79 -19.00
N PRO A 166 18.89 -4.84 -18.65
CA PRO A 166 18.52 -5.75 -17.55
C PRO A 166 18.52 -5.07 -16.17
N ASP A 167 19.28 -3.97 -16.01
CA ASP A 167 19.30 -3.18 -14.78
C ASP A 167 18.04 -2.32 -14.56
N VAL A 168 17.18 -2.20 -15.58
CA VAL A 168 15.95 -1.39 -15.53
C VAL A 168 14.79 -2.31 -15.16
N THR A 169 14.37 -2.23 -13.89
CA THR A 169 13.14 -2.92 -13.44
C THR A 169 11.92 -2.08 -13.80
N ILE A 170 11.02 -2.69 -14.57
CA ILE A 170 9.77 -2.13 -15.07
C ILE A 170 8.65 -2.59 -14.16
N THR A 171 7.75 -1.69 -13.84
CA THR A 171 6.47 -1.97 -13.20
C THR A 171 5.35 -1.73 -14.20
N MET A 172 4.52 -2.75 -14.38
CA MET A 172 3.30 -2.63 -15.16
C MET A 172 2.09 -2.84 -14.26
N TYR A 173 1.00 -2.18 -14.62
CA TYR A 173 -0.31 -2.43 -14.03
C TYR A 173 -1.29 -2.85 -15.12
N ALA A 174 -2.01 -3.93 -14.85
CA ALA A 174 -3.12 -4.40 -15.67
C ALA A 174 -4.37 -4.51 -14.79
N PRO A 175 -5.51 -3.94 -15.21
CA PRO A 175 -6.77 -4.15 -14.50
C PRO A 175 -7.21 -5.62 -14.59
N SER A 176 -7.94 -6.11 -13.60
CA SER A 176 -8.59 -7.43 -13.67
C SER A 176 -9.72 -7.48 -14.70
N THR A 177 -10.28 -6.32 -15.05
CA THR A 177 -11.33 -6.18 -16.05
C THR A 177 -10.96 -5.06 -17.02
N GLY A 178 -10.81 -5.40 -18.30
CA GLY A 178 -10.35 -4.49 -19.36
C GLY A 178 -8.94 -4.83 -19.84
N ASP A 179 -8.53 -4.20 -20.94
CA ASP A 179 -7.36 -4.63 -21.72
C ASP A 179 -6.19 -3.65 -21.67
N GLU A 180 -6.31 -2.54 -20.93
CA GLU A 180 -5.30 -1.48 -20.93
C GLU A 180 -4.18 -1.76 -19.92
N PHE A 181 -3.06 -2.26 -20.43
CA PHE A 181 -1.80 -2.27 -19.71
C PHE A 181 -1.22 -0.85 -19.63
N SER A 182 -0.70 -0.52 -18.45
CA SER A 182 0.17 0.63 -18.25
C SER A 182 1.53 0.17 -17.77
N ASP A 183 2.59 0.87 -18.17
CA ASP A 183 3.97 0.57 -17.79
C ASP A 183 4.76 1.85 -17.52
N ASP A 184 5.81 1.74 -16.71
CA ASP A 184 6.72 2.82 -16.38
C ASP A 184 8.06 2.78 -17.15
N TYR A 185 8.17 2.00 -18.24
CA TYR A 185 9.46 1.68 -18.87
C TYR A 185 10.21 2.92 -19.34
N ILE A 186 9.51 3.86 -20.02
CA ILE A 186 10.12 5.10 -20.53
C ILE A 186 10.72 5.92 -19.38
N SER A 187 9.95 6.10 -18.30
CA SER A 187 10.42 6.82 -17.11
C SER A 187 11.61 6.12 -16.48
N LYS A 188 11.55 4.80 -16.29
CA LYS A 188 12.64 4.03 -15.67
C LYS A 188 13.92 4.03 -16.50
N LEU A 189 13.80 4.00 -17.83
CA LEU A 189 14.95 4.15 -18.71
C LEU A 189 15.59 5.54 -18.57
N TRP A 190 14.78 6.59 -18.54
CA TRP A 190 15.29 7.96 -18.37
C TRP A 190 15.85 8.24 -16.98
N ASP A 191 15.27 7.66 -15.92
CA ASP A 191 15.82 7.72 -14.56
C ASP A 191 17.24 7.12 -14.53
N LYS A 192 17.44 5.98 -15.21
CA LYS A 192 18.77 5.36 -15.37
C LYS A 192 19.73 6.28 -16.12
N GLU A 193 19.34 6.76 -17.30
CA GLU A 193 20.19 7.62 -18.13
C GLU A 193 20.58 8.92 -17.39
N SER A 194 19.62 9.55 -16.70
CA SER A 194 19.83 10.77 -15.90
C SER A 194 20.76 10.50 -14.72
N LYS A 195 20.59 9.37 -14.02
CA LYS A 195 21.50 8.97 -12.94
C LYS A 195 22.92 8.75 -13.44
N GLU A 196 23.10 8.08 -14.57
CA GLU A 196 24.41 7.87 -15.18
C GLU A 196 25.07 9.19 -15.60
N GLU A 197 24.29 10.13 -16.17
CA GLU A 197 24.74 11.48 -16.54
C GLU A 197 25.18 12.31 -15.32
N LEU A 198 24.43 12.25 -14.21
CA LEU A 198 24.70 13.07 -13.02
C LEU A 198 25.68 12.44 -12.02
N LYS A 199 26.01 11.16 -12.18
CA LYS A 199 26.95 10.46 -11.29
C LYS A 199 28.32 11.16 -11.17
N PRO A 200 29.00 11.57 -12.27
CA PRO A 200 30.28 12.26 -12.16
C PRO A 200 30.18 13.60 -11.43
N LEU A 201 29.03 14.28 -11.57
CA LEU A 201 28.77 15.54 -10.87
C LEU A 201 28.62 15.31 -9.36
N VAL A 202 27.89 14.27 -8.94
CA VAL A 202 27.77 13.90 -7.52
C VAL A 202 29.15 13.55 -6.95
N GLU A 203 29.92 12.72 -7.65
CA GLU A 203 31.26 12.27 -7.21
C GLU A 203 32.28 13.41 -7.12
N LYS A 204 32.13 14.46 -7.94
CA LYS A 204 32.94 15.69 -7.84
C LYS A 204 32.77 16.40 -6.49
N PHE A 205 31.56 16.39 -5.93
CA PHE A 205 31.25 17.06 -4.65
C PHE A 205 31.32 16.12 -3.44
N TYR A 206 31.03 14.85 -3.67
CA TYR A 206 30.95 13.78 -2.68
C TYR A 206 31.71 12.56 -3.20
N PRO A 207 33.05 12.52 -3.05
CA PRO A 207 33.90 11.45 -3.58
C PRO A 207 33.55 10.04 -3.06
N GLU A 208 32.87 9.95 -1.92
CA GLU A 208 32.34 8.72 -1.35
C GLU A 208 31.18 8.11 -2.16
N SER A 209 30.69 8.82 -3.19
CA SER A 209 29.60 8.41 -4.09
C SER A 209 28.35 7.97 -3.29
N PRO A 210 27.77 8.88 -2.48
CA PRO A 210 26.61 8.58 -1.67
C PRO A 210 25.41 8.17 -2.54
N PRO A 211 24.47 7.37 -2.01
CA PRO A 211 23.27 6.99 -2.73
C PRO A 211 22.45 8.21 -3.17
N PHE A 212 22.04 8.21 -4.44
CA PHE A 212 21.21 9.28 -5.01
C PHE A 212 20.26 8.75 -6.09
N ARG A 213 19.19 9.51 -6.34
CA ARG A 213 18.24 9.40 -7.46
C ARG A 213 18.23 10.66 -8.29
N ALA A 214 17.89 10.50 -9.56
CA ALA A 214 17.83 11.55 -10.55
C ALA A 214 16.69 11.25 -11.51
N ASP A 215 15.46 11.31 -10.99
CA ASP A 215 14.28 10.80 -11.66
C ASP A 215 13.71 11.86 -12.61
N ILE A 216 13.28 11.46 -13.80
CA ILE A 216 12.71 12.37 -14.80
C ILE A 216 11.19 12.26 -14.76
N ILE A 217 10.56 13.28 -14.18
CA ILE A 217 9.11 13.42 -14.16
C ILE A 217 8.69 14.19 -15.40
N ILE A 218 7.78 13.64 -16.16
CA ILE A 218 7.20 14.28 -17.36
C ILE A 218 5.71 14.47 -17.15
N ASN A 219 5.14 15.54 -17.69
CA ASN A 219 3.70 15.78 -17.58
C ASN A 219 2.88 14.68 -18.30
N ARG A 220 1.62 14.53 -17.87
CA ARG A 220 0.72 13.47 -18.35
C ARG A 220 0.52 13.53 -19.87
N ASP A 221 0.27 14.71 -20.42
CA ASP A 221 -0.02 14.87 -21.85
C ASP A 221 1.17 14.48 -22.75
N ALA A 222 2.41 14.74 -22.32
CA ALA A 222 3.59 14.37 -23.07
C ALA A 222 3.90 12.88 -22.96
N ILE A 223 3.78 12.28 -21.76
CA ILE A 223 3.99 10.83 -21.61
C ILE A 223 2.93 10.02 -22.36
N ASP A 224 1.67 10.46 -22.36
CA ASP A 224 0.59 9.80 -23.11
C ASP A 224 0.84 9.81 -24.63
N LYS A 225 1.52 10.84 -25.15
CA LYS A 225 1.95 10.90 -26.56
C LYS A 225 3.12 9.95 -26.82
N LEU A 226 4.09 9.91 -25.90
CA LEU A 226 5.27 9.05 -26.00
C LEU A 226 4.92 7.57 -25.91
N GLN A 227 3.97 7.22 -25.04
CA GLN A 227 3.49 5.85 -24.86
C GLN A 227 2.78 5.30 -26.09
N LYS A 228 2.36 6.16 -27.03
CA LYS A 228 1.79 5.74 -28.33
C LYS A 228 2.86 5.51 -29.40
N SER A 229 4.12 5.86 -29.15
CA SER A 229 5.23 5.63 -30.08
C SER A 229 5.86 4.26 -29.83
N THR A 230 6.23 3.54 -30.89
CA THR A 230 6.91 2.25 -30.75
C THR A 230 8.39 2.39 -30.37
N LYS A 231 9.00 3.53 -30.69
CA LYS A 231 10.41 3.79 -30.38
C LYS A 231 10.53 4.64 -29.13
N VAL A 232 11.11 4.07 -28.08
CA VAL A 232 11.47 4.82 -26.88
C VAL A 232 12.65 5.74 -27.22
N PRO A 233 12.48 7.07 -27.20
CA PRO A 233 13.60 7.97 -27.40
C PRO A 233 14.50 7.95 -26.16
N SER A 234 15.82 8.09 -26.34
CA SER A 234 16.71 8.35 -25.21
C SER A 234 16.38 9.70 -24.57
N LEU A 235 16.74 9.90 -23.31
CA LEU A 235 16.55 11.16 -22.59
C LEU A 235 17.13 12.34 -23.38
N LYS A 236 18.30 12.17 -23.98
CA LYS A 236 18.93 13.19 -24.84
C LYS A 236 18.08 13.56 -26.06
N GLN A 237 17.39 12.60 -26.66
CA GLN A 237 16.49 12.85 -27.79
C GLN A 237 15.18 13.49 -27.32
N ALA A 238 14.63 13.03 -26.19
CA ALA A 238 13.42 13.54 -25.60
C ALA A 238 13.57 15.00 -25.16
N ARG A 239 14.71 15.38 -24.57
CA ARG A 239 15.05 16.77 -24.21
C ARG A 239 15.01 17.74 -25.41
N LYS A 240 15.10 17.28 -26.67
CA LYS A 240 14.97 18.19 -27.82
C LYS A 240 13.53 18.65 -28.08
N HIS A 241 12.55 17.89 -27.60
CA HIS A 241 11.14 18.08 -27.92
C HIS A 241 10.26 18.34 -26.69
N TYR A 242 10.65 17.81 -25.52
CA TYR A 242 9.84 17.77 -24.30
C TYR A 242 10.50 18.45 -23.10
N ILE A 243 11.51 19.30 -23.31
CA ILE A 243 12.30 19.87 -22.20
C ILE A 243 11.47 20.70 -21.22
N ASN A 244 10.42 21.38 -21.71
CA ASN A 244 9.58 22.25 -20.90
C ASN A 244 8.55 21.45 -20.09
N GLU A 245 8.28 20.22 -20.50
CA GLU A 245 7.37 19.26 -19.88
C GLU A 245 8.09 18.37 -18.86
N MET A 246 9.43 18.44 -18.79
CA MET A 246 10.27 17.67 -17.88
C MET A 246 10.53 18.40 -16.56
N THR A 247 10.63 17.62 -15.49
CA THR A 247 11.10 18.03 -14.18
C THR A 247 12.12 17.00 -13.69
N LEU A 248 13.31 17.45 -13.33
CA LEU A 248 14.32 16.61 -12.68
C LEU A 248 14.02 16.54 -11.18
N SER A 249 13.74 15.36 -10.66
CA SER A 249 13.68 15.10 -9.22
C SER A 249 15.01 14.53 -8.76
N PHE A 250 15.82 15.34 -8.08
CA PHE A 250 17.11 14.94 -7.57
C PHE A 250 17.03 14.67 -6.07
N GLU A 251 17.36 13.44 -5.65
CA GLU A 251 17.40 13.05 -4.25
C GLU A 251 18.78 12.54 -3.87
N LEU A 252 19.36 13.08 -2.81
CA LEU A 252 20.68 12.71 -2.31
C LEU A 252 20.61 12.32 -0.83
N VAL A 253 21.19 11.16 -0.49
CA VAL A 253 21.21 10.65 0.89
C VAL A 253 22.62 10.72 1.44
N LEU A 254 22.81 11.53 2.48
CA LEU A 254 24.12 11.76 3.10
C LEU A 254 24.17 11.17 4.50
N PHE A 255 25.20 10.35 4.78
CA PHE A 255 25.43 9.72 6.08
C PHE A 255 26.40 10.53 6.91
N LYS A 256 26.01 11.77 7.23
CA LYS A 256 26.88 12.77 7.87
C LYS A 256 26.14 13.51 8.96
N LYS A 257 26.83 13.69 10.10
CA LYS A 257 26.34 14.55 11.18
C LYS A 257 26.53 16.02 10.84
N LEU A 258 25.42 16.76 10.72
CA LEU A 258 25.44 18.22 10.62
C LEU A 258 25.59 18.85 12.00
N THR A 259 26.61 19.69 12.15
CA THR A 259 26.92 20.47 13.35
C THR A 259 26.90 21.96 13.02
N GLN A 260 26.91 22.84 14.01
CA GLN A 260 26.97 24.29 13.75
C GLN A 260 28.25 24.68 12.99
N GLU A 261 29.37 23.98 13.24
CA GLU A 261 30.67 24.27 12.64
C GLU A 261 30.76 23.87 11.16
N ASN A 262 30.17 22.73 10.78
CA ASN A 262 30.29 22.20 9.41
C ASN A 262 29.13 22.58 8.49
N ARG A 263 28.02 23.11 9.04
CA ARG A 263 26.80 23.41 8.28
C ARG A 263 27.04 24.41 7.17
N GLN A 264 27.77 25.50 7.43
CA GLN A 264 28.00 26.53 6.41
C GLN A 264 28.80 26.00 5.21
N VAL A 265 29.83 25.19 5.49
CA VAL A 265 30.62 24.52 4.45
C VAL A 265 29.74 23.56 3.64
N GLU A 266 28.86 22.81 4.31
CA GLU A 266 27.93 21.91 3.63
C GLU A 266 26.92 22.67 2.77
N MET A 267 26.31 23.75 3.27
CA MET A 267 25.33 24.53 2.50
C MET A 267 25.98 25.20 1.30
N LYS A 268 27.24 25.63 1.40
CA LYS A 268 28.01 26.08 0.23
C LYS A 268 28.21 24.96 -0.78
N LYS A 269 28.56 23.75 -0.33
CA LYS A 269 28.71 22.59 -1.23
C LYS A 269 27.40 22.25 -1.94
N VAL A 270 26.28 22.23 -1.21
CA VAL A 270 24.94 22.02 -1.77
C VAL A 270 24.61 23.13 -2.78
N PHE A 271 24.87 24.38 -2.46
CA PHE A 271 24.70 25.50 -3.39
C PHE A 271 25.49 25.31 -4.68
N ASP A 272 26.78 24.99 -4.58
CA ASP A 272 27.65 24.77 -5.74
C ASP A 272 27.15 23.58 -6.60
N LEU A 273 26.60 22.52 -5.97
CA LEU A 273 25.94 21.41 -6.66
C LEU A 273 24.67 21.88 -7.39
N ILE A 274 23.82 22.68 -6.74
CA ILE A 274 22.60 23.24 -7.35
C ILE A 274 22.95 24.05 -8.60
N GLN A 275 24.01 24.86 -8.56
CA GLN A 275 24.43 25.64 -9.72
C GLN A 275 24.85 24.74 -10.90
N GLN A 276 25.60 23.67 -10.66
CA GLN A 276 25.96 22.72 -11.73
C GLN A 276 24.76 21.89 -12.21
N LEU A 277 23.78 21.60 -11.35
CA LEU A 277 22.53 20.96 -11.79
C LEU A 277 21.71 21.87 -12.72
N LYS A 278 21.74 23.20 -12.53
CA LYS A 278 21.10 24.16 -13.45
C LYS A 278 21.71 24.12 -14.86
N GLU A 279 22.97 23.73 -14.99
CA GLU A 279 23.66 23.61 -16.29
C GLU A 279 23.21 22.39 -17.10
N THR A 280 22.41 21.49 -16.53
CA THR A 280 21.84 20.32 -17.25
C THR A 280 20.82 20.70 -18.34
N GLY A 281 20.31 21.94 -18.29
CA GLY A 281 19.34 22.48 -19.24
C GLY A 281 17.88 22.08 -18.96
N ILE A 282 17.60 21.28 -17.92
CA ILE A 282 16.24 20.99 -17.49
C ILE A 282 15.70 22.19 -16.68
N PRO A 283 14.60 22.83 -17.09
CA PRO A 283 14.15 24.10 -16.51
C PRO A 283 13.58 23.96 -15.10
N ARG A 284 13.05 22.78 -14.75
CA ARG A 284 12.39 22.50 -13.46
C ARG A 284 13.16 21.43 -12.72
N ILE A 285 13.71 21.77 -11.55
CA ILE A 285 14.55 20.85 -10.75
C ILE A 285 14.03 20.82 -9.32
N GLY A 286 13.43 19.71 -8.89
CA GLY A 286 13.17 19.46 -7.47
C GLY A 286 14.39 18.86 -6.81
N ILE A 287 14.75 19.33 -5.61
CA ILE A 287 15.93 18.85 -4.89
C ILE A 287 15.55 18.44 -3.48
N THR A 288 15.86 17.19 -3.13
CA THR A 288 15.76 16.66 -1.77
C THR A 288 17.14 16.18 -1.32
N ILE A 289 17.60 16.62 -0.15
CA ILE A 289 18.84 16.12 0.47
C ILE A 289 18.52 15.71 1.90
N SER A 290 18.74 14.44 2.20
CA SER A 290 18.44 13.85 3.50
C SER A 290 19.74 13.52 4.24
N TYR A 291 19.88 14.05 5.45
CA TYR A 291 21.05 13.83 6.30
C TYR A 291 20.71 12.82 7.39
N TYR A 292 21.25 11.62 7.25
CA TYR A 292 21.06 10.52 8.19
C TYR A 292 22.26 10.36 9.12
N ASN A 293 22.02 9.70 10.24
CA ASN A 293 23.07 9.26 11.15
C ASN A 293 24.13 8.41 10.40
N PRO A 294 25.44 8.70 10.54
CA PRO A 294 26.52 7.96 9.89
C PRO A 294 26.48 6.43 10.07
N LYS A 295 25.88 5.94 11.16
CA LYS A 295 25.74 4.49 11.40
C LYS A 295 24.92 3.76 10.32
N LEU A 296 24.13 4.47 9.52
CA LEU A 296 23.35 3.91 8.42
C LEU A 296 24.10 3.82 7.10
N GLU A 297 25.36 4.26 7.02
CA GLU A 297 26.16 4.26 5.78
C GLU A 297 26.18 2.88 5.09
N LYS A 298 26.35 1.81 5.88
CA LYS A 298 26.34 0.41 5.37
C LYS A 298 24.99 -0.02 4.78
N LYS A 299 23.90 0.69 5.07
CA LYS A 299 22.54 0.43 4.59
C LYS A 299 22.11 1.42 3.50
N GLY A 300 23.04 2.19 2.93
CA GLY A 300 22.68 3.41 2.21
C GLY A 300 21.70 3.24 1.04
N ARG A 301 21.82 2.16 0.25
CA ARG A 301 20.84 1.85 -0.81
C ARG A 301 19.45 1.53 -0.27
N GLU A 302 19.38 0.79 0.84
CA GLU A 302 18.12 0.48 1.50
C GLU A 302 17.42 1.75 2.00
N VAL A 303 18.19 2.72 2.51
CA VAL A 303 17.66 4.02 2.97
C VAL A 303 17.06 4.83 1.81
N LEU A 304 17.72 4.84 0.65
CA LEU A 304 17.22 5.53 -0.55
C LEU A 304 15.97 4.84 -1.14
N GLU A 305 15.88 3.52 -1.03
CA GLU A 305 14.79 2.73 -1.58
C GLU A 305 13.54 2.68 -0.68
N ASP A 306 13.70 2.95 0.61
CA ASP A 306 12.63 2.83 1.58
C ASP A 306 11.72 4.08 1.64
N VAL A 307 10.50 3.91 1.11
CA VAL A 307 9.41 4.91 1.21
C VAL A 307 8.63 4.73 2.52
N SER A 308 8.81 3.62 3.23
CA SER A 308 8.21 3.35 4.53
C SER A 308 9.04 4.00 5.64
N HIS A 309 8.39 4.40 6.73
CA HIS A 309 9.01 5.26 7.75
C HIS A 309 10.18 4.62 8.55
N LYS A 310 10.76 3.51 8.10
CA LYS A 310 11.71 2.66 8.82
C LYS A 310 12.95 3.38 9.34
N PHE A 311 13.47 4.35 8.60
CA PHE A 311 14.70 5.08 8.96
C PHE A 311 14.45 6.49 9.49
N TRP A 312 13.19 6.89 9.71
CA TRP A 312 12.86 8.27 10.11
C TRP A 312 13.47 8.68 11.44
N ASP A 313 13.60 7.77 12.40
CA ASP A 313 14.24 8.03 13.69
C ASP A 313 15.72 8.43 13.55
N GLU A 314 16.35 8.08 12.42
CA GLU A 314 17.76 8.36 12.14
C GLU A 314 17.96 9.55 11.20
N LEU A 315 16.88 10.10 10.64
CA LEU A 315 16.89 11.31 9.83
C LEU A 315 17.11 12.51 10.74
N GLN A 316 18.21 13.22 10.54
CA GLN A 316 18.59 14.36 11.39
C GLN A 316 18.09 15.67 10.79
N TYR A 317 18.29 15.83 9.50
CA TYR A 317 17.88 16.99 8.74
C TYR A 317 17.40 16.56 7.36
N TYR A 318 16.47 17.32 6.80
CA TYR A 318 16.13 17.23 5.40
C TYR A 318 16.08 18.62 4.78
N LEU A 319 16.56 18.72 3.56
CA LEU A 319 16.46 19.89 2.71
C LEU A 319 15.54 19.52 1.56
N ARG A 320 14.52 20.35 1.33
CA ARG A 320 13.56 20.16 0.23
C ARG A 320 13.33 21.49 -0.46
N ILE A 321 13.78 21.59 -1.70
CA ILE A 321 13.62 22.76 -2.57
C ILE A 321 12.73 22.33 -3.73
N GLU A 322 11.56 22.96 -3.86
CA GLU A 322 10.65 22.71 -4.97
C GLU A 322 11.20 23.35 -6.25
N ALA A 323 10.74 22.87 -7.42
CA ALA A 323 11.24 23.34 -8.71
C ALA A 323 11.03 24.85 -8.91
N GLU A 324 9.95 25.38 -8.35
CA GLU A 324 9.57 26.80 -8.41
C GLU A 324 10.49 27.69 -7.57
N ASP A 325 11.14 27.13 -6.56
CA ASP A 325 12.01 27.85 -5.63
C ASP A 325 13.47 27.93 -6.09
N ILE A 326 13.91 27.04 -7.00
CA ILE A 326 15.29 26.98 -7.52
C ILE A 326 15.81 28.32 -8.07
N PRO A 327 15.02 29.14 -8.81
CA PRO A 327 15.46 30.44 -9.28
C PRO A 327 15.77 31.43 -8.14
N SER A 328 15.18 31.25 -6.95
CA SER A 328 15.41 32.11 -5.79
C SER A 328 16.74 31.82 -5.07
N ILE A 329 17.35 30.67 -5.34
CA ILE A 329 18.63 30.26 -4.73
C ILE A 329 19.78 30.96 -5.44
N GLN A 330 20.22 32.09 -4.87
CA GLN A 330 21.31 32.92 -5.39
C GLN A 330 22.59 32.81 -4.55
N THR A 331 22.46 32.41 -3.28
CA THR A 331 23.57 32.27 -2.33
C THR A 331 23.48 30.96 -1.54
N ALA A 332 24.56 30.59 -0.85
CA ALA A 332 24.57 29.46 0.09
C ALA A 332 23.65 29.69 1.31
N GLU A 333 23.40 30.94 1.67
CA GLU A 333 22.49 31.31 2.76
C GLU A 333 21.03 31.04 2.37
N ASP A 334 20.66 31.20 1.10
CA ASP A 334 19.33 30.86 0.61
C ASP A 334 19.01 29.38 0.76
N VAL A 335 20.01 28.51 0.52
CA VAL A 335 19.89 27.05 0.72
C VAL A 335 19.54 26.71 2.17
N THR A 336 20.10 27.45 3.13
CA THR A 336 19.89 27.19 4.56
C THR A 336 18.42 27.37 4.97
N LYS A 337 17.66 28.23 4.27
CA LYS A 337 16.23 28.47 4.54
C LYS A 337 15.37 27.21 4.33
N TYR A 338 15.84 26.28 3.50
CA TYR A 338 15.14 25.04 3.17
C TYR A 338 15.57 23.86 4.04
N LEU A 339 16.60 24.03 4.88
CA LEU A 339 17.08 23.00 5.79
C LEU A 339 16.17 22.91 7.02
N LYS A 340 15.51 21.77 7.19
CA LYS A 340 14.64 21.49 8.33
C LYS A 340 15.25 20.39 9.19
N LYS A 341 15.22 20.60 10.50
CA LYS A 341 15.61 19.58 11.48
C LYS A 341 14.43 18.65 11.72
N ILE A 342 14.69 17.35 11.78
CA ILE A 342 13.72 16.34 12.19
C ILE A 342 14.02 15.99 13.65
N ASN A 343 12.97 15.91 14.48
CA ASN A 343 13.03 15.64 15.93
C ASN A 343 13.52 16.81 16.82
N ASP A 344 12.99 18.02 16.62
CA ASP A 344 12.94 19.04 17.68
C ASP A 344 11.60 19.01 18.43
#